data_AF-A0A3B6SBQ2-F1
#
_entry.id   AF-A0A3B6SBQ2-F1
#
_cell.length_a   1.000
_cell.length_b   1.000
_cell.length_c   1.000
_cell.angle_alpha   90.00
_cell.angle_beta   90.00
_cell.angle_gamma   90.00
#
_symmetry.space_group_name_H-M   'P 1'
#
loop_
_entity.id
_entity.type
_entity.pdbx_description
1 polymer ?
#
loop_
_entity_poly.entity_id
_entity_poly.type
_entity_poly.pdbx_seq_one_letter_code
_entity_poly.pdbx_strand_id
1 'polypeptide(L)'
;MQQPATNIAPHTQHPPPSLARAAGARSRATCSLPGHLLLQSSHPSRPRHVEALAGPATCSHGISNGNVGQDIQLRTDKFFELEMTVHDSELDQYGVVHNAMYVVYIHKAREEMAASIGFSMTSIASSGNAMAVLELNLKYFKPLLRGAKFVVKVRLVQIKGTRILVDHIIETLPNRELVLEATATVVCLNKDYRPTRVFPEMSFKLRRFFSSQDDEGGDQLTSYKVLS
;
A
#
# COMPACT_ATOMS: atom_id res chain seq x y z
N MET A 1 -65.25 -11.50 8.69
CA MET A 1 -65.56 -12.81 8.08
C MET A 1 -65.44 -12.69 6.57
N GLN A 2 -64.81 -13.68 5.94
CA GLN A 2 -64.81 -13.99 4.50
C GLN A 2 -64.00 -13.09 3.53
N GLN A 3 -62.79 -13.58 3.21
CA GLN A 3 -62.19 -13.58 1.86
C GLN A 3 -63.15 -14.27 0.84
N PRO A 4 -63.04 -14.12 -0.51
CA PRO A 4 -61.77 -14.23 -1.26
C PRO A 4 -61.65 -13.48 -2.61
N ALA A 5 -60.44 -13.46 -3.18
CA ALA A 5 -60.22 -13.72 -4.62
C ALA A 5 -58.71 -13.87 -4.89
N THR A 6 -58.34 -15.08 -5.25
CA THR A 6 -57.09 -15.53 -5.84
C THR A 6 -56.82 -14.84 -7.18
N ASN A 7 -55.59 -14.37 -7.41
CA ASN A 7 -55.06 -14.31 -8.77
C ASN A 7 -53.58 -14.73 -8.79
N ILE A 8 -53.36 -15.91 -9.35
CA ILE A 8 -52.08 -16.59 -9.54
C ILE A 8 -51.56 -16.11 -10.89
N ALA A 9 -50.45 -15.37 -10.89
CA ALA A 9 -49.69 -15.10 -12.11
C ALA A 9 -48.75 -16.29 -12.39
N PRO A 10 -48.67 -16.79 -13.64
CA PRO A 10 -47.93 -18.00 -13.96
C PRO A 10 -46.42 -17.76 -14.01
N HIS A 11 -45.69 -18.76 -13.52
CA HIS A 11 -44.24 -18.91 -13.62
C HIS A 11 -43.78 -18.94 -15.08
N THR A 12 -43.02 -17.94 -15.51
CA THR A 12 -42.23 -18.00 -16.75
C THR A 12 -40.96 -18.82 -16.48
N GLN A 13 -41.04 -20.12 -16.79
CA GLN A 13 -39.86 -20.98 -16.88
C GLN A 13 -39.07 -20.61 -18.13
N HIS A 14 -37.91 -19.98 -17.97
CA HIS A 14 -36.90 -19.90 -19.02
C HIS A 14 -36.10 -21.21 -19.05
N PRO A 15 -36.05 -21.94 -20.18
CA PRO A 15 -35.15 -23.07 -20.33
C PRO A 15 -33.70 -22.58 -20.53
N PRO A 16 -32.68 -23.27 -19.98
CA PRO A 16 -31.29 -22.92 -20.23
C PRO A 16 -30.89 -23.27 -21.67
N PRO A 17 -30.02 -22.47 -22.33
CA PRO A 17 -29.52 -22.80 -23.65
C PRO A 17 -28.61 -24.04 -23.60
N SER A 18 -28.91 -24.98 -24.49
CA SER A 18 -28.28 -26.27 -24.70
C SER A 18 -26.81 -26.18 -25.14
N LEU A 19 -25.96 -27.01 -24.53
CA LEU A 19 -24.60 -27.32 -24.96
C LEU A 19 -24.60 -27.98 -26.36
N ALA A 20 -24.21 -27.23 -27.38
CA ALA A 20 -23.92 -27.78 -28.69
C ALA A 20 -22.49 -28.35 -28.72
N ARG A 21 -22.39 -29.68 -28.86
CA ARG A 21 -21.20 -30.41 -29.32
C ARG A 21 -20.90 -29.98 -30.75
N ALA A 22 -19.70 -29.46 -31.00
CA ALA A 22 -19.09 -29.46 -32.32
C ALA A 22 -17.75 -30.19 -32.24
N ALA A 23 -17.68 -31.31 -32.95
CA ALA A 23 -16.53 -32.16 -33.09
C ALA A 23 -15.62 -31.66 -34.22
N GLY A 24 -14.32 -31.88 -34.06
CA GLY A 24 -13.41 -32.17 -35.16
C GLY A 24 -12.64 -30.99 -35.75
N ALA A 25 -11.36 -30.90 -35.42
CA ALA A 25 -10.29 -30.82 -36.41
C ALA A 25 -8.94 -31.09 -35.73
N ARG A 26 -8.39 -32.27 -35.99
CA ARG A 26 -7.00 -32.63 -35.69
C ARG A 26 -6.10 -31.83 -36.64
N SER A 27 -5.14 -31.08 -36.11
CA SER A 27 -3.99 -30.65 -36.90
C SER A 27 -2.73 -31.30 -36.31
N ARG A 28 -2.15 -32.22 -37.10
CA ARG A 28 -0.85 -32.85 -36.86
C ARG A 28 0.23 -31.79 -37.10
N ALA A 29 0.96 -31.42 -36.06
CA ALA A 29 2.28 -30.82 -36.20
C ALA A 29 3.32 -31.84 -35.72
N THR A 30 3.92 -32.55 -36.67
CA THR A 30 5.14 -33.31 -36.49
C THR A 30 6.32 -32.38 -36.69
N CYS A 31 7.10 -32.12 -35.64
CA CYS A 31 8.47 -31.63 -35.78
C CYS A 31 9.39 -32.50 -34.92
N SER A 32 10.29 -33.16 -35.62
CA SER A 32 11.31 -34.11 -35.17
C SER A 32 12.39 -33.46 -34.31
N LEU A 33 12.75 -34.11 -33.20
CA LEU A 33 14.06 -34.00 -32.57
C LEU A 33 15.14 -34.53 -33.52
N PRO A 34 16.36 -33.94 -33.49
CA PRO A 34 17.49 -34.71 -32.99
C PRO A 34 18.48 -33.86 -32.17
N GLY A 35 19.14 -34.48 -31.19
CA GLY A 35 20.30 -33.85 -30.55
C GLY A 35 20.60 -34.32 -29.13
N HIS A 36 20.87 -35.61 -28.98
CA HIS A 36 21.48 -36.18 -27.79
C HIS A 36 22.98 -35.82 -27.78
N LEU A 37 23.49 -35.06 -26.81
CA LEU A 37 24.93 -35.03 -26.53
C LEU A 37 25.24 -34.81 -25.04
N LEU A 38 25.65 -35.93 -24.45
CA LEU A 38 26.55 -36.18 -23.32
C LEU A 38 26.94 -35.06 -22.34
N LEU A 39 26.58 -35.36 -21.09
CA LEU A 39 27.37 -35.29 -19.85
C LEU A 39 28.89 -35.02 -20.04
N GLN A 40 29.40 -33.96 -19.42
CA GLN A 40 30.72 -34.01 -18.77
C GLN A 40 30.82 -32.97 -17.65
N SER A 41 31.03 -33.51 -16.45
CA SER A 41 31.40 -32.85 -15.21
C SER A 41 32.87 -32.44 -15.20
N SER A 42 33.19 -31.26 -14.68
CA SER A 42 34.46 -31.03 -13.98
C SER A 42 34.45 -29.69 -13.23
N HIS A 43 34.29 -29.78 -11.91
CA HIS A 43 34.76 -28.78 -10.96
C HIS A 43 36.29 -28.74 -10.95
N PRO A 44 36.87 -27.59 -10.57
CA PRO A 44 38.00 -27.65 -9.65
C PRO A 44 37.74 -26.82 -8.39
N SER A 45 37.94 -27.51 -7.27
CA SER A 45 37.88 -27.02 -5.89
C SER A 45 39.27 -26.55 -5.43
N ARG A 46 39.27 -25.69 -4.39
CA ARG A 46 40.34 -25.35 -3.40
C ARG A 46 41.12 -24.04 -3.61
N PRO A 47 41.68 -23.44 -2.54
CA PRO A 47 41.20 -23.36 -1.15
C PRO A 47 41.29 -21.93 -0.55
N ARG A 48 40.78 -21.82 0.69
CA ARG A 48 40.81 -20.68 1.60
C ARG A 48 42.22 -20.14 1.85
N HIS A 49 42.34 -18.80 1.93
CA HIS A 49 43.32 -18.15 2.78
C HIS A 49 42.58 -17.25 3.78
N VAL A 50 42.77 -17.57 5.05
CA VAL A 50 42.43 -16.74 6.20
C VAL A 50 43.65 -15.87 6.45
N GLU A 51 43.48 -14.55 6.53
CA GLU A 51 44.44 -13.70 7.21
C GLU A 51 43.68 -12.68 8.05
N ALA A 52 43.63 -12.98 9.34
CA ALA A 52 43.24 -12.05 10.39
C ALA A 52 44.50 -11.27 10.79
N LEU A 53 44.47 -9.95 10.64
CA LEU A 53 45.46 -9.05 11.23
C LEU A 53 44.72 -8.03 12.07
N ALA A 54 44.77 -8.27 13.38
CA ALA A 54 44.44 -7.32 14.41
C ALA A 54 45.59 -6.30 14.55
N GLY A 55 45.25 -5.02 14.70
CA GLY A 55 46.17 -3.92 14.96
C GLY A 55 45.39 -2.64 15.35
N PRO A 56 45.97 -1.75 16.17
CA PRO A 56 45.28 -1.16 17.31
C PRO A 56 44.41 0.07 17.03
N ALA A 57 43.49 0.29 17.95
CA ALA A 57 42.75 1.53 18.12
C ALA A 57 43.69 2.74 18.16
N THR A 58 43.39 3.75 17.34
CA THR A 58 43.86 5.11 17.59
C THR A 58 42.72 6.08 17.29
N CYS A 59 42.20 6.68 18.35
CA CYS A 59 41.23 7.76 18.28
C CYS A 59 41.96 9.02 17.80
N SER A 60 41.68 9.50 16.59
CA SER A 60 42.10 10.82 16.14
C SER A 60 40.88 11.73 16.06
N HIS A 61 40.83 12.71 16.97
CA HIS A 61 39.95 13.86 16.91
C HIS A 61 40.09 14.58 15.55
N GLY A 62 39.05 14.48 14.74
CA GLY A 62 38.84 15.36 13.60
C GLY A 62 37.71 16.33 13.94
N ILE A 63 38.05 17.55 14.36
CA ILE A 63 37.11 18.67 14.36
C ILE A 63 36.70 18.90 12.91
N SER A 64 35.42 18.68 12.60
CA SER A 64 34.84 19.01 11.30
C SER A 64 33.67 19.96 11.51
N ASN A 65 33.90 21.20 11.09
CA ASN A 65 32.96 22.31 11.07
C ASN A 65 31.67 21.96 10.31
N GLY A 66 30.55 22.43 10.88
CA GLY A 66 29.45 23.05 10.14
C GLY A 66 28.77 22.22 9.06
N ASN A 67 27.75 21.47 9.45
CA ASN A 67 26.50 21.46 8.70
C ASN A 67 25.37 21.12 9.67
N VAL A 68 24.57 22.14 10.01
CA VAL A 68 23.30 21.97 10.73
C VAL A 68 22.32 21.32 9.75
N GLY A 69 22.48 20.00 9.54
CA GLY A 69 21.39 19.17 9.09
C GLY A 69 20.41 19.10 10.25
N GLN A 70 19.35 19.90 10.21
CA GLN A 70 18.25 19.78 11.16
C GLN A 70 17.58 18.42 10.92
N ASP A 71 18.08 17.39 11.60
CA ASP A 71 17.42 16.10 11.66
C ASP A 71 16.24 16.28 12.64
N ILE A 72 15.12 16.74 12.10
CA ILE A 72 13.87 16.79 12.86
C ILE A 72 13.51 15.35 13.16
N GLN A 73 13.75 14.94 14.42
CA GLN A 73 13.42 13.62 14.97
C GLN A 73 11.91 13.39 14.80
N LEU A 74 11.52 12.56 13.83
CA LEU A 74 10.13 12.16 13.61
C LEU A 74 9.64 11.37 14.83
N ARG A 75 8.44 11.67 15.34
CA ARG A 75 7.84 10.86 16.41
C ARG A 75 7.38 9.53 15.83
N THR A 76 7.86 8.43 16.41
CA THR A 76 7.50 7.06 16.01
C THR A 76 6.02 6.73 16.29
N ASP A 77 5.35 7.51 17.13
CA ASP A 77 4.06 7.12 17.72
C ASP A 77 2.85 7.88 17.16
N LYS A 78 3.06 8.91 16.32
CA LYS A 78 1.95 9.71 15.78
C LYS A 78 1.43 9.09 14.48
N PHE A 79 0.12 8.82 14.45
CA PHE A 79 -0.59 8.32 13.27
C PHE A 79 -1.62 9.34 12.78
N PHE A 80 -1.81 9.41 11.46
CA PHE A 80 -3.05 9.89 10.88
C PHE A 80 -4.03 8.72 10.80
N GLU A 81 -5.26 8.90 11.28
CA GLU A 81 -6.28 7.85 11.26
C GLU A 81 -7.42 8.23 10.30
N LEU A 82 -7.85 7.28 9.47
CA LEU A 82 -9.03 7.40 8.62
C LEU A 82 -9.96 6.22 8.87
N GLU A 83 -11.16 6.50 9.36
CA GLU A 83 -12.21 5.48 9.51
C GLU A 83 -12.90 5.20 8.18
N MET A 84 -13.16 3.92 7.92
CA MET A 84 -13.78 3.42 6.70
C MET A 84 -14.72 2.25 7.01
N THR A 85 -15.59 1.92 6.06
CA THR A 85 -16.51 0.78 6.14
C THR A 85 -16.43 -0.03 4.87
N VAL A 86 -16.44 -1.36 5.00
CA VAL A 86 -16.39 -2.29 3.86
C VAL A 86 -17.69 -2.22 3.08
N HIS A 87 -17.58 -1.98 1.77
CA HIS A 87 -18.70 -2.04 0.84
C HIS A 87 -18.89 -3.44 0.25
N ASP A 88 -20.13 -3.76 -0.09
CA ASP A 88 -20.51 -5.06 -0.66
C ASP A 88 -19.78 -5.38 -1.97
N SER A 89 -19.43 -4.36 -2.76
CA SER A 89 -18.72 -4.49 -4.04
C SER A 89 -17.23 -4.83 -3.89
N GLU A 90 -16.70 -4.82 -2.67
CA GLU A 90 -15.27 -5.00 -2.37
C GLU A 90 -14.93 -6.44 -1.98
N LEU A 91 -15.96 -7.27 -1.84
CA LEU A 91 -15.86 -8.66 -1.41
C LEU A 91 -15.54 -9.59 -2.57
N ASP A 92 -14.78 -10.64 -2.28
CA ASP A 92 -14.53 -11.72 -3.21
C ASP A 92 -15.56 -12.86 -3.07
N GLN A 93 -15.37 -13.93 -3.84
CA GLN A 93 -16.23 -15.11 -3.83
C GLN A 93 -16.26 -15.87 -2.50
N TYR A 94 -15.34 -15.59 -1.58
CA TYR A 94 -15.27 -16.18 -0.24
C TYR A 94 -15.96 -15.31 0.81
N GLY A 95 -16.52 -14.17 0.44
CA GLY A 95 -17.26 -13.28 1.33
C GLY A 95 -16.36 -12.41 2.22
N VAL A 96 -15.08 -12.30 1.89
CA VAL A 96 -14.11 -11.42 2.55
C VAL A 96 -13.63 -10.34 1.59
N VAL A 97 -13.05 -9.27 2.10
CA VAL A 97 -12.49 -8.21 1.26
C VAL A 97 -11.39 -8.77 0.35
N HIS A 98 -11.49 -8.49 -0.95
CA HIS A 98 -10.50 -8.91 -1.93
C HIS A 98 -9.13 -8.29 -1.64
N ASN A 99 -8.04 -9.05 -1.79
CA ASN A 99 -6.68 -8.64 -1.40
C ASN A 99 -6.23 -7.28 -1.99
N ALA A 100 -6.63 -6.98 -3.23
CA ALA A 100 -6.30 -5.72 -3.91
C ALA A 100 -7.03 -4.50 -3.31
N MET A 101 -8.20 -4.68 -2.68
CA MET A 101 -8.96 -3.58 -2.08
C MET A 101 -8.25 -2.97 -0.88
N TYR A 102 -7.42 -3.74 -0.18
CA TYR A 102 -6.56 -3.21 0.88
C TYR A 102 -5.59 -2.14 0.37
N VAL A 103 -5.10 -2.27 -0.86
CA VAL A 103 -4.25 -1.25 -1.50
C VAL A 103 -5.04 0.03 -1.74
N VAL A 104 -6.32 -0.09 -2.12
CA VAL A 104 -7.23 1.05 -2.30
C VAL A 104 -7.47 1.79 -0.99
N TYR A 105 -7.73 1.06 0.11
CA TYR A 105 -7.91 1.68 1.43
C TYR A 105 -6.66 2.44 1.88
N ILE A 106 -5.49 1.81 1.75
CA ILE A 106 -4.19 2.41 2.04
C ILE A 106 -3.94 3.67 1.20
N HIS A 107 -4.26 3.61 -0.09
CA HIS A 107 -4.09 4.73 -1.00
C HIS A 107 -4.98 5.90 -0.61
N LYS A 108 -6.27 5.65 -0.34
CA LYS A 108 -7.23 6.65 0.10
C LYS A 108 -6.80 7.32 1.40
N ALA A 109 -6.32 6.54 2.38
CA ALA A 109 -5.80 7.09 3.63
C ALA A 109 -4.61 8.03 3.41
N ARG A 110 -3.72 7.72 2.45
CA ARG A 110 -2.62 8.64 2.09
C ARG A 110 -3.09 9.90 1.38
N GLU A 111 -4.10 9.81 0.54
CA GLU A 111 -4.69 10.97 -0.15
C GLU A 111 -5.37 11.91 0.83
N GLU A 112 -6.19 11.38 1.74
CA GLU A 112 -6.82 12.16 2.81
C GLU A 112 -5.80 12.79 3.75
N MET A 113 -4.74 12.05 4.11
CA MET A 113 -3.62 12.60 4.87
C MET A 113 -2.96 13.76 4.11
N ALA A 114 -2.65 13.59 2.83
CA ALA A 114 -2.04 14.63 2.01
C ALA A 114 -2.93 15.86 1.89
N ALA A 115 -4.24 15.66 1.70
CA ALA A 115 -5.23 16.72 1.66
C ALA A 115 -5.29 17.49 2.98
N SER A 116 -5.24 16.80 4.12
CA SER A 116 -5.27 17.42 5.46
C SER A 116 -4.09 18.35 5.72
N ILE A 117 -2.93 18.09 5.09
CA ILE A 117 -1.74 18.94 5.17
C ILE A 117 -1.63 19.93 4.00
N GLY A 118 -2.70 20.10 3.21
CA GLY A 118 -2.76 21.05 2.11
C GLY A 118 -1.95 20.65 0.88
N PHE A 119 -1.84 19.34 0.59
CA PHE A 119 -1.39 18.84 -0.71
C PHE A 119 -2.53 18.21 -1.47
N SER A 120 -2.61 18.58 -2.75
CA SER A 120 -3.43 17.89 -3.72
C SER A 120 -2.52 17.21 -4.73
N MET A 121 -2.72 15.91 -4.95
CA MET A 121 -2.04 15.16 -6.00
C MET A 121 -2.29 15.80 -7.38
N THR A 122 -3.47 16.39 -7.59
CA THR A 122 -3.80 17.15 -8.81
C THR A 122 -2.92 18.38 -8.97
N SER A 123 -2.64 19.12 -7.89
CA SER A 123 -1.74 20.28 -7.93
C SER A 123 -0.29 19.88 -8.19
N ILE A 124 0.13 18.71 -7.68
CA ILE A 124 1.46 18.17 -7.99
C ILE A 124 1.53 17.82 -9.49
N ALA A 125 0.51 17.12 -10.00
CA ALA A 125 0.41 16.74 -11.41
C ALA A 125 0.40 17.93 -12.36
N SER A 126 -0.30 19.03 -12.01
CA SER A 126 -0.38 20.23 -12.86
C SER A 126 0.95 20.96 -13.01
N SER A 127 1.85 20.83 -12.03
CA SER A 127 3.24 21.33 -12.14
C SER A 127 4.13 20.45 -13.04
N GLY A 128 3.57 19.34 -13.55
CA GLY A 128 4.27 18.31 -14.31
C GLY A 128 5.14 17.40 -13.44
N ASN A 129 5.04 17.53 -12.12
CA ASN A 129 5.66 16.59 -11.19
C ASN A 129 4.72 15.42 -10.94
N ALA A 130 5.26 14.29 -10.47
CA ALA A 130 4.44 13.14 -10.11
C ALA A 130 4.94 12.48 -8.82
N MET A 131 4.08 11.66 -8.23
CA MET A 131 4.44 10.74 -7.16
C MET A 131 4.02 9.34 -7.56
N ALA A 132 4.88 8.37 -7.30
CA ALA A 132 4.61 6.96 -7.61
C ALA A 132 4.97 6.08 -6.42
N VAL A 133 4.21 5.00 -6.24
CA VAL A 133 4.56 3.93 -5.31
C VAL A 133 5.64 3.07 -5.98
N LEU A 134 6.84 3.08 -5.43
CA LEU A 134 7.97 2.25 -5.90
C LEU A 134 7.83 0.81 -5.38
N GLU A 135 7.40 0.65 -4.13
CA GLU A 135 7.28 -0.64 -3.47
C GLU A 135 6.14 -0.58 -2.45
N LEU A 136 5.39 -1.68 -2.33
CA LEU A 136 4.34 -1.85 -1.33
C LEU A 136 4.40 -3.28 -0.79
N ASN A 137 4.78 -3.41 0.47
CA ASN A 137 4.78 -4.69 1.19
C ASN A 137 3.53 -4.77 2.06
N LEU A 138 2.80 -5.87 1.99
CA LEU A 138 1.53 -6.10 2.70
C LEU A 138 1.64 -7.41 3.49
N LYS A 139 1.29 -7.37 4.77
CA LYS A 139 1.15 -8.54 5.64
C LYS A 139 -0.30 -8.60 6.15
N TYR A 140 -0.99 -9.66 5.80
CA TYR A 140 -2.40 -9.87 6.16
C TYR A 140 -2.48 -10.75 7.41
N PHE A 141 -3.20 -10.29 8.44
CA PHE A 141 -3.36 -10.99 9.71
C PHE A 141 -4.80 -11.47 9.92
N LYS A 142 -5.78 -10.64 9.56
CA LYS A 142 -7.21 -10.95 9.70
C LYS A 142 -7.99 -10.45 8.47
N PRO A 143 -8.98 -11.21 7.96
CA PRO A 143 -9.83 -10.72 6.89
C PRO A 143 -10.82 -9.66 7.42
N LEU A 144 -11.14 -8.68 6.57
CA LEU A 144 -12.30 -7.81 6.76
C LEU A 144 -13.53 -8.47 6.14
N LEU A 145 -14.66 -8.35 6.83
CA LEU A 145 -15.95 -8.92 6.42
C LEU A 145 -16.90 -7.82 5.93
N ARG A 146 -17.98 -8.25 5.28
CA ARG A 146 -19.08 -7.38 4.85
C ARG A 146 -19.52 -6.44 5.98
N GLY A 147 -19.60 -5.14 5.67
CA GLY A 147 -20.07 -4.12 6.61
C GLY A 147 -19.15 -3.86 7.81
N ALA A 148 -17.96 -4.47 7.86
CA ALA A 148 -17.00 -4.20 8.93
C ALA A 148 -16.59 -2.72 8.90
N LYS A 149 -16.56 -2.11 10.09
CA LYS A 149 -15.92 -0.81 10.30
C LYS A 149 -14.47 -1.04 10.67
N PHE A 150 -13.59 -0.22 10.12
CA PHE A 150 -12.16 -0.31 10.35
C PHE A 150 -11.52 1.07 10.26
N VAL A 151 -10.29 1.15 10.75
CA VAL A 151 -9.46 2.35 10.65
C VAL A 151 -8.20 2.01 9.86
N VAL A 152 -7.76 2.95 9.02
CA VAL A 152 -6.44 2.93 8.39
C VAL A 152 -5.59 3.97 9.08
N LYS A 153 -4.52 3.53 9.72
CA LYS A 153 -3.50 4.39 10.34
C LYS A 153 -2.36 4.59 9.38
N VAL A 154 -1.85 5.81 9.26
CA VAL A 154 -0.73 6.17 8.38
C VAL A 154 0.35 6.87 9.19
N ARG A 155 1.60 6.44 9.02
CA ARG A 155 2.77 7.02 9.71
C ARG A 155 3.91 7.26 8.74
N LEU A 156 4.47 8.46 8.80
CA LEU A 156 5.73 8.75 8.13
C LEU A 156 6.90 8.14 8.90
N VAL A 157 7.65 7.23 8.26
CA VAL A 157 8.83 6.61 8.86
C VAL A 157 10.06 7.45 8.62
N GLN A 158 10.32 7.82 7.35
CA GLN A 158 11.46 8.63 6.98
C GLN A 158 11.32 9.24 5.59
N ILE A 159 12.06 10.34 5.37
CA ILE A 159 12.25 10.95 4.06
C ILE A 159 13.74 10.91 3.74
N LYS A 160 14.13 10.16 2.68
CA LYS A 160 15.52 9.97 2.27
C LYS A 160 15.71 10.29 0.79
N GLY A 161 16.25 11.47 0.50
CA GLY A 161 16.55 11.92 -0.86
C GLY A 161 15.31 12.00 -1.74
N THR A 162 15.12 11.01 -2.61
CA THR A 162 13.99 10.88 -3.53
C THR A 162 12.84 10.02 -3.00
N ARG A 163 13.03 9.34 -1.86
CA ARG A 163 12.11 8.34 -1.30
C ARG A 163 11.46 8.81 -0.02
N ILE A 164 10.20 8.42 0.16
CA ILE A 164 9.40 8.59 1.37
C ILE A 164 8.96 7.19 1.81
N LEU A 165 9.29 6.81 3.03
CA LEU A 165 8.88 5.54 3.62
C LEU A 165 7.70 5.79 4.54
N VAL A 166 6.60 5.07 4.33
CA VAL A 166 5.34 5.24 5.04
C VAL A 166 4.82 3.89 5.50
N ASP A 167 4.52 3.78 6.78
CA ASP A 167 3.85 2.62 7.36
C ASP A 167 2.34 2.84 7.42
N HIS A 168 1.62 1.75 7.27
CA HIS A 168 0.17 1.69 7.34
C HIS A 168 -0.23 0.51 8.22
N ILE A 169 -1.25 0.73 9.05
CA ILE A 169 -1.85 -0.31 9.88
C ILE A 169 -3.34 -0.25 9.67
N ILE A 170 -3.98 -1.40 9.47
CA ILE A 170 -5.44 -1.51 9.44
C ILE A 170 -5.88 -2.28 10.67
N GLU A 171 -6.86 -1.74 11.38
CA GLU A 171 -7.45 -2.34 12.57
C GLU A 171 -8.98 -2.35 12.46
N THR A 172 -9.63 -3.39 13.00
CA THR A 172 -11.09 -3.41 13.10
C THR A 172 -11.60 -2.37 14.11
N LEU A 173 -12.84 -1.92 13.95
CA LEU A 173 -13.54 -1.11 14.95
C LEU A 173 -14.79 -1.85 15.46
N PRO A 174 -15.12 -1.73 16.76
CA PRO A 174 -14.42 -0.94 17.78
C PRO A 174 -13.23 -1.67 18.43
N ASN A 175 -13.03 -2.97 18.14
CA ASN A 175 -12.17 -3.86 18.92
C ASN A 175 -10.65 -3.68 18.67
N ARG A 176 -10.25 -2.87 17.68
CA ARG A 176 -8.85 -2.57 17.34
C ARG A 176 -8.00 -3.81 17.06
N GLU A 177 -8.59 -4.84 16.45
CA GLU A 177 -7.85 -6.06 16.09
C GLU A 177 -7.02 -5.83 14.82
N LEU A 178 -5.76 -6.27 14.82
CA LEU A 178 -4.86 -6.11 13.68
C LEU A 178 -5.36 -6.90 12.46
N VAL A 179 -5.59 -6.17 11.37
CA VAL A 179 -6.04 -6.72 10.08
C VAL A 179 -4.87 -6.82 9.12
N LEU A 180 -4.08 -5.74 9.01
CA LEU A 180 -3.02 -5.63 8.03
C LEU A 180 -1.93 -4.65 8.48
N GLU A 181 -0.68 -5.00 8.21
CA GLU A 181 0.45 -4.07 8.22
C GLU A 181 0.95 -3.88 6.80
N ALA A 182 1.31 -2.65 6.45
CA ALA A 182 1.95 -2.38 5.17
C ALA A 182 3.00 -1.28 5.24
N THR A 183 4.05 -1.46 4.44
CA THR A 183 5.09 -0.44 4.26
C THR A 183 5.15 -0.07 2.79
N ALA A 184 4.99 1.22 2.50
CA ALA A 184 5.07 1.77 1.16
C ALA A 184 6.32 2.64 1.02
N THR A 185 7.05 2.43 -0.08
CA THR A 185 8.09 3.35 -0.54
C THR A 185 7.51 4.18 -1.67
N VAL A 186 7.42 5.50 -1.46
CA VAL A 186 6.92 6.46 -2.43
C VAL A 186 8.08 7.29 -2.99
N VAL A 187 8.09 7.54 -4.28
CA VAL A 187 9.10 8.37 -4.97
C VAL A 187 8.48 9.59 -5.61
N CYS A 188 9.21 10.69 -5.62
CA CYS A 188 8.88 11.88 -6.40
C CYS A 188 9.54 11.80 -7.78
N LEU A 189 8.81 12.17 -8.80
CA LEU A 189 9.25 12.17 -10.19
C LEU A 189 9.11 13.57 -10.80
N ASN A 190 10.03 13.92 -11.69
CA ASN A 190 9.91 15.12 -12.52
C ASN A 190 9.01 14.87 -13.76
N LYS A 191 8.94 15.87 -14.65
CA LYS A 191 8.18 15.83 -15.92
C LYS A 191 8.56 14.69 -16.86
N ASP A 192 9.81 14.22 -16.77
CA ASP A 192 10.35 13.15 -17.59
C ASP A 192 10.26 11.78 -16.90
N TYR A 193 9.46 11.68 -15.82
CA TYR A 193 9.34 10.49 -14.96
C TYR A 193 10.67 10.02 -14.34
N ARG A 194 11.65 10.92 -14.20
CA ARG A 194 12.92 10.62 -13.52
C ARG A 194 12.80 10.91 -12.02
N PRO A 195 13.33 10.03 -11.15
CA PRO A 195 13.35 10.27 -9.71
C PRO A 195 14.00 11.60 -9.37
N THR A 196 13.29 12.42 -8.60
CA THR A 196 13.77 13.71 -8.10
C THR A 196 13.69 13.76 -6.58
N ARG A 197 14.40 14.72 -5.98
CA ARG A 197 14.34 14.93 -4.53
C ARG A 197 12.89 15.21 -4.13
N VAL A 198 12.50 14.72 -2.96
CA VAL A 198 11.19 15.03 -2.38
C VAL A 198 11.00 16.54 -2.35
N PHE A 199 9.84 17.01 -2.82
CA PHE A 199 9.56 18.43 -2.96
C PHE A 199 9.73 19.14 -1.61
N PRO A 200 10.50 20.25 -1.52
CA PRO A 200 10.82 20.89 -0.24
C PRO A 200 9.58 21.21 0.60
N GLU A 201 8.55 21.79 -0.01
CA GLU A 201 7.27 22.10 0.64
C GLU A 201 6.62 20.85 1.23
N MET A 202 6.60 19.74 0.48
CA MET A 202 6.06 18.47 0.93
C MET A 202 6.83 17.88 2.10
N SER A 203 8.16 17.89 2.00
CA SER A 203 8.99 17.41 3.10
C SER A 203 8.79 18.22 4.39
N PHE A 204 8.61 19.54 4.27
CA PHE A 204 8.41 20.43 5.40
C PHE A 204 7.07 20.17 6.10
N LYS A 205 5.96 20.16 5.34
CA LYS A 205 4.63 19.93 5.92
C LYS A 205 4.47 18.52 6.49
N LEU A 206 5.01 17.50 5.81
CA LEU A 206 5.04 16.12 6.33
C LEU A 206 5.79 16.05 7.66
N ARG A 207 7.01 16.60 7.73
CA ARG A 207 7.78 16.62 8.98
C ARG A 207 7.04 17.38 10.08
N ARG A 208 6.47 18.55 9.78
CA ARG A 208 5.68 19.33 10.74
C ARG A 208 4.52 18.51 11.30
N PHE A 209 3.70 17.90 10.44
CA PHE A 209 2.54 17.11 10.85
C PHE A 209 2.89 15.99 11.84
N PHE A 210 3.97 15.25 11.55
CA PHE A 210 4.47 14.14 12.37
C PHE A 210 5.42 14.54 13.51
N SER A 211 5.74 15.84 13.67
CA SER A 211 6.63 16.33 14.74
C SER A 211 5.95 17.21 15.79
N SER A 212 4.80 17.82 15.49
CA SER A 212 4.11 18.72 16.42
C SER A 212 3.65 17.98 17.69
N GLN A 213 4.10 18.48 18.84
CA GLN A 213 3.49 18.23 20.15
C GLN A 213 2.06 18.76 20.13
N ASP A 214 1.12 18.01 20.68
CA ASP A 214 -0.13 18.61 21.11
C ASP A 214 0.23 19.45 22.34
N ASP A 215 0.16 20.78 22.21
CA ASP A 215 -0.03 21.62 23.39
C ASP A 215 -1.39 21.19 23.97
N GLU A 216 -1.37 20.52 25.13
CA GLU A 216 -2.57 20.33 25.91
C GLU A 216 -3.17 21.71 26.22
N GLY A 217 -4.37 21.98 25.69
CA GLY A 217 -5.20 23.07 26.17
C GLY A 217 -6.11 23.68 25.11
N GLY A 218 -7.39 23.29 25.11
CA GLY A 218 -8.45 24.15 24.56
C GLY A 218 -9.50 23.43 23.73
N ASP A 219 -10.57 23.01 24.42
CA ASP A 219 -11.90 22.72 23.89
C ASP A 219 -12.36 23.71 22.80
N GLN A 220 -12.73 23.20 21.61
CA GLN A 220 -13.92 23.63 20.87
C GLN A 220 -14.17 22.78 19.60
N LEU A 221 -15.15 21.89 19.75
CA LEU A 221 -16.24 21.60 18.81
C LEU A 221 -16.11 22.16 17.38
N THR A 222 -15.94 21.30 16.38
CA THR A 222 -16.41 21.60 15.02
C THR A 222 -17.06 20.37 14.40
N SER A 223 -18.37 20.28 14.61
CA SER A 223 -19.28 19.39 13.89
C SER A 223 -19.37 19.86 12.44
N TYR A 224 -18.78 19.11 11.50
CA TYR A 224 -19.07 19.29 10.08
C TYR A 224 -20.21 18.37 9.66
N LYS A 225 -21.34 19.04 9.46
CA LYS A 225 -22.62 18.57 8.98
C LYS A 225 -22.48 18.04 7.55
N VAL A 226 -22.74 16.76 7.34
CA VAL A 226 -22.96 16.17 6.00
C VAL A 226 -24.28 16.72 5.47
N LEU A 227 -24.22 17.44 4.34
CA LEU A 227 -25.41 17.87 3.61
C LEU A 227 -25.94 16.68 2.79
N SER A 228 -27.25 16.51 2.90
CA SER A 228 -28.09 15.53 2.20
C SER A 228 -28.32 15.90 0.74
#